data_AF-A0A4V6E4K2-F1
#
_entry.id   AF-A0A4V6E4K2-F1
#
_cell.length_a   1.000
_cell.length_b   1.000
_cell.length_c   1.000
_cell.angle_alpha   90.00
_cell.angle_beta   90.00
_cell.angle_gamma   90.00
#
_symmetry.space_group_name_H-M   'P 1'
#
loop_
_entity.id
_entity.type
_entity.pdbx_description
1 polymer ?
#
loop_
_entity_poly.entity_id
_entity_poly.type
_entity_poly.pdbx_seq_one_letter_code
_entity_poly.pdbx_strand_id
1 'polypeptide(L)' 'MTVDVSRGGLLVTLAIFGVIVYEFRTVLDFVGVELPLIPYMAGVFLLAAGTVWYVTLRGGWRTEPDGDEAA' A
#
# COMPACT_ATOMS: atom_id res chain seq x y z
N MET A 1 1.98 14.35 16.02
CA MET A 1 2.22 12.90 15.84
C MET A 1 2.98 12.71 14.55
N THR A 2 4.25 12.33 14.63
CA THR A 2 5.06 11.90 13.50
C THR A 2 4.92 10.39 13.39
N VAL A 3 4.43 9.91 12.24
CA VAL A 3 4.34 8.47 11.98
C VAL A 3 5.71 8.05 11.47
N ASP A 4 6.37 7.21 12.25
CA ASP A 4 7.69 6.68 11.92
C ASP A 4 7.49 5.34 11.18
N VAL A 5 7.82 5.30 9.89
CA VAL A 5 7.49 4.18 9.00
C VAL A 5 8.71 3.73 8.22
N SER A 6 8.95 2.41 8.19
CA SER A 6 10.00 1.84 7.35
C SER A 6 9.59 1.87 5.88
N ARG A 7 10.52 2.26 5.00
CA ARG A 7 10.23 2.40 3.57
C ARG A 7 9.83 1.09 2.92
N GLY A 8 10.55 0.02 3.22
CA GLY A 8 10.25 -1.32 2.71
C GLY A 8 8.89 -1.83 3.21
N GLY A 9 8.63 -1.73 4.52
CA GLY A 9 7.38 -2.21 5.11
C GLY A 9 6.15 -1.53 4.53
N LEU A 10 6.20 -0.21 4.33
CA LEU A 10 5.11 0.54 3.72
C LEU A 10 4.81 0.08 2.29
N LEU A 11 5.83 -0.02 1.45
CA LEU A 11 5.65 -0.39 0.04
C LEU A 11 5.16 -1.84 -0.12
N VAL A 12 5.69 -2.75 0.69
CA VAL A 12 5.22 -4.14 0.74
C VAL A 12 3.77 -4.21 1.19
N THR A 13 3.41 -3.47 2.24
CA THR A 13 2.02 -3.42 2.73
C THR A 13 1.07 -2.87 1.67
N LEU A 14 1.44 -1.79 0.97
CA LEU A 14 0.65 -1.22 -0.12
C LEU A 14 0.48 -2.21 -1.28
N ALA A 15 1.52 -2.99 -1.62
CA ALA A 15 1.45 -4.01 -2.64
C ALA A 15 0.49 -5.15 -2.25
N ILE A 16 0.64 -5.69 -1.02
CA ILE A 16 -0.24 -6.74 -0.49
C ILE A 16 -1.69 -6.23 -0.44
N PHE A 17 -1.90 -5.00 0.04
CA PHE A 17 -3.21 -4.37 0.07
C PHE A 17 -3.84 -4.28 -1.33
N GLY A 18 -3.08 -3.85 -2.34
CA GLY A 18 -3.54 -3.81 -3.73
C GLY A 18 -3.97 -5.18 -4.25
N VAL A 19 -3.19 -6.23 -3.94
CA VAL A 19 -3.54 -7.62 -4.29
C VAL A 19 -4.83 -8.05 -3.60
N ILE A 20 -4.97 -7.79 -2.29
CA ILE A 20 -6.19 -8.12 -1.54
C ILE A 20 -7.41 -7.46 -2.19
N VAL A 21 -7.33 -6.17 -2.52
CA VAL A 21 -8.44 -5.45 -3.16
C VAL A 21 -8.78 -6.03 -4.54
N TYR A 22 -7.76 -6.43 -5.31
CA TYR A 22 -7.96 -7.11 -6.59
C TYR A 22 -8.64 -8.48 -6.40
N GLU A 23 -8.21 -9.27 -5.44
CA GLU A 23 -8.81 -10.59 -5.18
C GLU A 23 -10.24 -10.48 -4.63
N PHE A 24 -10.56 -9.41 -3.89
CA PHE A 24 -11.95 -9.14 -3.49
C PHE A 24 -12.87 -9.00 -4.70
N ARG A 25 -12.39 -8.39 -5.80
CA ARG A 25 -13.17 -8.33 -7.05
C ARG A 25 -13.41 -9.73 -7.62
N THR A 26 -12.41 -10.62 -7.57
CA THR A 26 -12.58 -12.03 -7.96
C THR A 26 -13.58 -12.76 -7.06
N VAL A 27 -13.55 -12.53 -5.74
CA VAL A 27 -14.52 -13.11 -4.81
C VAL A 27 -15.94 -12.62 -5.08
N LEU A 28 -16.09 -11.33 -5.41
CA LEU A 28 -17.38 -10.73 -5.77
C LEU A 28 -17.92 -11.30 -7.09
N ASP A 29 -17.05 -11.56 -8.05
CA ASP A 29 -17.38 -12.24 -9.30
C ASP A 29 -17.98 -13.63 -9.06
N PHE A 30 -17.41 -14.39 -8.11
CA PHE A 30 -17.94 -15.72 -7.73
C PHE A 30 -19.36 -15.70 -7.15
N VAL A 31 -19.80 -14.57 -6.59
CA VAL A 31 -21.16 -14.40 -6.06
C VAL A 31 -22.09 -13.64 -7.02
N GLY A 32 -21.66 -13.46 -8.29
CA GLY A 32 -22.44 -12.84 -9.36
C GLY A 32 -22.39 -11.32 -9.40
N VAL A 33 -21.44 -10.69 -8.69
CA VAL A 33 -21.23 -9.24 -8.70
C VAL A 33 -20.05 -8.92 -9.61
N GLU A 34 -20.35 -8.67 -10.88
CA GLU A 34 -19.34 -8.30 -11.87
C GLU A 34 -18.93 -6.83 -11.72
N LEU A 35 -17.62 -6.61 -11.60
CA LEU A 35 -17.05 -5.30 -11.36
C LEU A 35 -15.98 -4.93 -12.40
N PRO A 36 -16.05 -3.73 -12.99
CA PRO A 36 -15.11 -3.30 -14.03
C PRO A 36 -13.73 -3.04 -13.42
N LEU A 37 -12.65 -3.55 -14.02
CA LEU A 37 -11.30 -3.52 -13.44
C LEU A 37 -10.71 -2.10 -13.27
N ILE A 38 -10.92 -1.22 -14.27
CA ILE A 38 -10.22 0.07 -14.37
C ILE A 38 -10.49 0.98 -13.15
N PRO A 39 -11.75 1.18 -12.69
CA PRO A 39 -12.02 1.97 -11.49
C PRO A 39 -11.30 1.49 -10.23
N TYR A 40 -11.17 0.17 -10.03
CA TYR A 40 -10.49 -0.40 -8.86
C TYR A 40 -9.00 -0.14 -8.92
N MET A 41 -8.38 -0.39 -10.08
CA MET A 41 -6.96 -0.10 -10.26
C MET A 41 -6.69 1.38 -10.04
N ALA A 42 -7.49 2.28 -10.62
CA ALA A 42 -7.35 3.71 -10.40
C ALA A 42 -7.41 4.07 -8.90
N GLY A 43 -8.36 3.50 -8.15
CA GLY A 43 -8.46 3.69 -6.70
C GLY A 43 -7.22 3.24 -5.94
N VAL A 44 -6.72 2.03 -6.21
CA VAL A 44 -5.51 1.49 -5.57
C VAL A 44 -4.28 2.35 -5.89
N PHE A 45 -4.12 2.75 -7.15
CA PHE A 45 -3.00 3.61 -7.58
C PHE A 45 -3.06 4.99 -6.92
N LEU A 46 -4.24 5.61 -6.85
CA LEU A 46 -4.42 6.90 -6.17
C LEU A 46 -4.13 6.80 -4.68
N LEU A 47 -4.57 5.72 -4.02
CA LEU A 47 -4.29 5.48 -2.61
C LEU A 47 -2.80 5.29 -2.36
N ALA A 48 -2.13 4.47 -3.17
CA ALA A 48 -0.68 4.26 -3.05
C ALA A 48 0.09 5.57 -3.28
N ALA A 49 -0.24 6.31 -4.34
CA ALA A 49 0.37 7.60 -4.64
C ALA A 49 0.14 8.61 -3.52
N GLY A 50 -1.09 8.74 -3.02
CA GLY A 50 -1.45 9.63 -1.91
C GLY A 50 -0.75 9.27 -0.61
N THR A 51 -0.60 7.97 -0.31
CA THR A 51 0.10 7.49 0.87
C THR A 51 1.59 7.83 0.81
N VAL A 52 2.25 7.51 -0.32
CA VAL A 52 3.67 7.84 -0.52
C VAL A 52 3.90 9.35 -0.47
N TRP A 53 3.02 10.13 -1.11
CA TRP A 53 3.06 11.59 -1.08
C TRP A 53 2.95 12.13 0.35
N TYR A 54 1.97 11.64 1.11
CA TYR A 54 1.74 12.05 2.49
C TYR A 54 2.95 11.78 3.40
N VAL A 55 3.51 10.57 3.32
CA VAL A 55 4.70 10.18 4.13
C VAL A 55 5.91 11.03 3.75
N THR A 56 6.09 11.30 2.46
CA THR A 56 7.19 12.15 1.96
C THR A 56 7.08 13.58 2.50
N LEU A 57 5.89 14.20 2.48
CA LEU A 57 5.67 15.53 3.03
C LEU A 57 5.89 15.62 4.55
N ARG A 58 5.64 14.52 5.27
CA ARG A 58 5.75 14.47 6.73
C ARG A 58 7.14 14.06 7.22
N GLY A 59 8.08 13.75 6.32
CA GLY A 59 9.44 13.33 6.69
C GLY A 59 9.48 12.03 7.48
N GLY A 60 8.47 11.15 7.33
CA GLY A 60 8.28 9.96 8.17
C GLY A 60 9.12 8.74 7.77
N TRP A 61 10.08 8.91 6.85
CA TRP A 61 10.94 7.80 6.44
C TRP A 61 12.03 7.59 7.50
N ARG A 62 12.02 6.41 8.12
CA ARG A 62 13.12 5.96 8.97
C ARG A 62 14.34 5.73 8.09
N THR A 63 15.32 6.63 8.13
CA THR A 63 16.52 6.61 7.26
C THR A 63 17.67 5.83 7.85
N GLU A 64 17.65 5.58 9.15
CA GLU A 64 18.67 4.82 9.87
C GLU A 64 18.30 3.32 9.91
N PRO A 65 19.22 2.42 9.52
CA PRO A 65 19.06 1.00 9.82
C PRO A 65 19.10 0.79 11.34
N ASP A 66 18.16 0.02 11.89
CA ASP A 66 18.24 -0.44 13.28
C ASP A 66 19.55 -1.22 13.44
N GLY A 67 20.39 -0.81 14.39
CA GLY A 67 21.77 -1.30 14.59
C GLY A 67 21.91 -2.75 15.07
N ASP A 68 20.89 -3.59 14.86
CA ASP A 68 20.86 -5.00 15.28
C ASP A 68 21.00 -5.99 14.10
N GLU A 69 21.47 -5.53 12.94
CA GLU A 69 22.04 -6.43 11.93
C GLU A 69 23.54 -6.57 12.21
N ALA A 70 23.88 -7.56 13.03
CA ALA A 70 25.26 -7.93 13.33
C ALA A 70 26.00 -8.27 12.03
N ALA A 71 27.18 -7.65 11.88
CA ALA A 71 28.13 -7.81 10.78
C ALA A 71 28.63 -9.24 10.56
#